data_AF-A0A3D5T9Y5-F1
#
_entry.id   AF-A0A3D5T9Y5-F1
#
_cell.length_a   1.000
_cell.length_b   1.000
_cell.length_c   1.000
_cell.angle_alpha   90.00
_cell.angle_beta   90.00
_cell.angle_gamma   90.00
#
_symmetry.space_group_name_H-M   'P 1'
#
loop_
_entity.id
_entity.type
_entity.pdbx_description
1 polymer ?
#
loop_
_entity_poly.entity_id
_entity_poly.type
_entity_poly.pdbx_seq_one_letter_code
_entity_poly.pdbx_strand_id
1 'polypeptide(L)'
;MRYLETKDLDQYNALLRYTFQVTEDELTATGWKDEEIKQSKFPVLERADVLGCFDGDSLISQFAVYPLKMNIYGEVFQVGFVTSVCTYPEYTGQGIMKKLMFESLSHMKKQGRSFALLYPYSIPLYHHLGWEIISNKISFNIKDRQIPTKVKAPGYVRRVDWESTDFHELHSHFASITHGCLFRNALAWEEYWRWDEDDTNVAVYYNTKDKPCGFMVYLIKNDIMHIKEMIYLNREAKKGLWEYIHAHDSMIDEVHGNTYFSEPIAFEMDDGDIKETIRPYAMGRLIDIEGFLEDYPCDPDGGTLYMELEIEDKLLPWNNRSFRLCFSEGACHLTQEEPEYKLRMEIGTLTTLLLGYKTAERLYALERIEGKPEAVDRLDDVLFHKIPYISDYI
;
A
#
# COMPACT_ATOMS: atom_id res chain seq x y z
N MET A 1 29.39 1.37 0.69
CA MET A 1 27.98 1.77 0.58
C MET A 1 27.92 3.28 0.63
N ARG A 2 27.14 3.90 -0.27
CA ARG A 2 26.91 5.35 -0.29
C ARG A 2 25.56 5.64 -0.96
N TYR A 3 25.00 6.81 -0.68
CA TYR A 3 23.85 7.30 -1.44
C TYR A 3 24.26 7.53 -2.90
N LEU A 4 23.33 7.21 -3.80
CA LEU A 4 23.50 7.45 -5.22
C LEU A 4 23.34 8.95 -5.51
N GLU A 5 24.12 9.42 -6.46
CA GLU A 5 24.04 10.78 -7.01
C GLU A 5 23.58 10.70 -8.47
N THR A 6 23.23 11.82 -9.08
CA THR A 6 22.79 11.87 -10.49
C THR A 6 23.76 11.19 -11.46
N LYS A 7 25.07 11.19 -11.15
CA LYS A 7 26.11 10.51 -11.95
C LYS A 7 25.97 8.97 -11.97
N ASP A 8 25.25 8.39 -11.01
CA ASP A 8 25.05 6.94 -10.88
C ASP A 8 23.79 6.44 -11.59
N LEU A 9 23.01 7.35 -12.20
CA LEU A 9 21.71 7.05 -12.83
C LEU A 9 21.78 5.91 -13.84
N ASP A 10 22.83 5.89 -14.66
CA ASP A 10 23.02 4.84 -15.66
C ASP A 10 23.22 3.47 -15.01
N GLN A 11 24.00 3.40 -13.92
CA GLN A 11 24.22 2.15 -13.19
C GLN A 11 22.96 1.69 -12.45
N TYR A 12 22.23 2.62 -11.83
CA TYR A 12 20.93 2.36 -11.19
C TYR A 12 19.93 1.76 -12.17
N ASN A 13 19.80 2.36 -13.36
CA ASN A 13 18.90 1.87 -14.39
C ASN A 13 19.36 0.53 -14.98
N ALA A 14 20.67 0.33 -15.17
CA ALA A 14 21.21 -0.94 -15.66
C ALA A 14 20.92 -2.10 -14.70
N LEU A 15 21.10 -1.89 -13.39
CA LEU A 15 20.80 -2.89 -12.37
C LEU A 15 19.30 -3.21 -12.29
N LEU A 16 18.44 -2.18 -12.38
CA LEU A 16 16.99 -2.36 -12.42
C LEU A 16 16.52 -3.18 -13.62
N ARG A 17 16.96 -2.81 -14.83
CA ARG A 17 16.59 -3.50 -16.07
C ARG A 17 16.98 -4.97 -16.01
N TYR A 18 18.17 -5.26 -15.49
CA TYR A 18 18.65 -6.63 -15.36
C TYR A 18 17.79 -7.46 -14.40
N THR A 19 17.46 -6.89 -13.24
CA THR A 19 16.80 -7.65 -12.15
C THR A 19 15.30 -7.80 -12.33
N PHE A 20 14.62 -6.80 -12.88
CA PHE A 20 13.17 -6.85 -13.09
C PHE A 20 12.76 -7.45 -14.43
N GLN A 21 13.71 -7.76 -15.31
CA GLN A 21 13.46 -8.39 -16.62
C GLN A 21 12.28 -7.75 -17.35
N VAL A 22 12.19 -6.41 -17.37
CA VAL A 22 11.15 -5.72 -18.15
C VAL A 22 11.31 -6.22 -19.58
N THR A 23 10.40 -7.08 -20.01
CA THR A 23 10.58 -7.82 -21.25
C THR A 23 10.35 -6.88 -22.43
N GLU A 24 11.03 -7.12 -23.56
CA GLU A 24 10.72 -6.40 -24.81
C GLU A 24 9.23 -6.53 -25.17
N ASP A 25 8.56 -7.63 -24.81
CA ASP A 25 7.12 -7.83 -25.03
C ASP A 25 6.24 -6.90 -24.16
N GLU A 26 6.59 -6.66 -22.89
CA GLU A 26 5.91 -5.68 -22.03
C GLU A 26 6.15 -4.23 -22.50
N LEU A 27 7.34 -3.94 -23.03
CA LEU A 27 7.68 -2.65 -23.64
C LEU A 27 6.98 -2.44 -24.98
N THR A 28 6.84 -3.50 -25.77
CA THR A 28 6.16 -3.45 -27.08
C THR A 28 4.65 -3.40 -26.93
N ALA A 29 4.07 -4.09 -25.93
CA ALA A 29 2.64 -4.06 -25.64
C ALA A 29 2.16 -2.70 -25.09
N THR A 30 3.03 -1.94 -24.45
CA THR A 30 2.76 -0.59 -23.93
C THR A 30 3.13 0.52 -24.93
N GLY A 31 3.79 0.19 -26.04
CA GLY A 31 4.19 1.15 -27.10
C GLY A 31 5.55 1.83 -26.89
N TRP A 32 6.31 1.45 -25.86
CA TRP A 32 7.52 2.16 -25.44
C TRP A 32 8.76 1.72 -26.21
N LYS A 33 9.54 2.68 -26.71
CA LYS A 33 10.90 2.41 -27.25
C LYS A 33 11.96 2.71 -26.17
N ASP A 34 13.09 2.01 -26.27
CA ASP A 34 14.22 1.95 -25.33
C ASP A 34 14.76 3.30 -24.75
N GLU A 35 14.43 4.43 -25.39
CA GLU A 35 14.78 5.80 -24.95
C GLU A 35 13.81 6.41 -23.92
N GLU A 36 12.58 5.92 -23.79
CA GLU A 36 11.57 6.53 -22.90
C GLU A 36 11.72 6.08 -21.44
N ILE A 37 12.28 4.88 -21.19
CA ILE A 37 12.79 4.48 -19.87
C ILE A 37 13.91 5.43 -19.41
N LYS A 38 14.69 6.02 -20.34
CA LYS A 38 15.73 7.00 -19.99
C LYS A 38 15.12 8.31 -19.51
N GLN A 39 13.96 8.75 -20.02
CA GLN A 39 13.35 10.04 -19.66
C GLN A 39 12.42 9.97 -18.44
N SER A 40 11.76 8.84 -18.15
CA SER A 40 10.76 8.75 -17.07
C SER A 40 11.33 8.50 -15.66
N LYS A 41 12.64 8.25 -15.51
CA LYS A 41 13.33 8.18 -14.20
C LYS A 41 14.13 9.43 -13.82
N PHE A 42 13.99 10.53 -14.56
CA PHE A 42 14.90 11.68 -14.47
C PHE A 42 14.95 12.41 -13.11
N PRO A 43 14.02 12.25 -12.15
CA PRO A 43 14.28 12.73 -10.79
C PRO A 43 14.07 11.67 -9.70
N VAL A 44 14.15 10.36 -9.98
CA VAL A 44 14.07 9.34 -8.90
C VAL A 44 15.21 9.55 -7.89
N LEU A 45 16.43 9.76 -8.38
CA LEU A 45 17.59 10.04 -7.51
C LEU A 45 17.55 11.44 -6.87
N GLU A 46 16.71 12.36 -7.37
CA GLU A 46 16.52 13.70 -6.78
C GLU A 46 15.43 13.73 -5.71
N ARG A 47 14.44 12.83 -5.82
CA ARG A 47 13.22 12.83 -4.99
C ARG A 47 13.14 11.64 -4.03
N ALA A 48 14.05 10.67 -4.14
CA ALA A 48 14.10 9.48 -3.30
C ALA A 48 15.48 9.30 -2.64
N ASP A 49 15.47 8.71 -1.45
CA ASP A 49 16.68 8.30 -0.76
C ASP A 49 17.12 6.93 -1.33
N VAL A 50 18.16 6.91 -2.17
CA VAL A 50 18.65 5.66 -2.80
C VAL A 50 20.04 5.30 -2.28
N LEU A 51 20.13 4.20 -1.54
CA LEU A 51 21.38 3.68 -0.99
C LEU A 51 21.93 2.55 -1.85
N GLY A 52 23.20 2.66 -2.23
CA GLY A 52 23.90 1.69 -3.07
C GLY A 52 25.07 0.99 -2.39
N CYS A 53 25.30 -0.26 -2.76
CA CYS A 53 26.52 -1.00 -2.49
C CYS A 53 27.32 -1.13 -3.78
N PHE A 54 28.64 -0.90 -3.70
CA PHE A 54 29.54 -0.85 -4.84
C PHE A 54 30.69 -1.85 -4.67
N ASP A 55 31.10 -2.46 -5.78
CA ASP A 55 32.37 -3.18 -5.92
C ASP A 55 33.28 -2.36 -6.84
N GLY A 56 34.28 -1.70 -6.24
CA GLY A 56 34.99 -0.61 -6.91
C GLY A 56 34.04 0.53 -7.29
N ASP A 57 33.99 0.87 -8.57
CA ASP A 57 33.10 1.89 -9.13
C ASP A 57 31.76 1.33 -9.64
N SER A 58 31.57 0.01 -9.59
CA SER A 58 30.38 -0.68 -10.10
C SER A 58 29.31 -0.81 -9.02
N LEU A 59 28.09 -0.32 -9.27
CA LEU A 59 26.92 -0.51 -8.42
C LEU A 59 26.45 -1.96 -8.51
N ILE A 60 26.47 -2.68 -7.40
CA ILE A 60 26.14 -4.11 -7.34
C ILE A 60 24.81 -4.41 -6.64
N SER A 61 24.32 -3.47 -5.85
CA SER A 61 23.09 -3.61 -5.07
C SER A 61 22.54 -2.23 -4.70
N GLN A 62 21.22 -2.09 -4.62
CA GLN A 62 20.56 -0.82 -4.34
C GLN A 62 19.25 -1.01 -3.56
N PHE A 63 18.87 0.04 -2.83
CA PHE A 63 17.65 0.12 -2.03
C PHE A 63 17.12 1.55 -2.09
N ALA A 64 15.94 1.77 -2.67
CA ALA A 64 15.33 3.09 -2.78
C ALA A 64 14.18 3.26 -1.79
N VAL A 65 14.05 4.45 -1.22
CA VAL A 65 12.95 4.85 -0.35
C VAL A 65 12.31 6.12 -0.89
N TYR A 66 11.04 6.02 -1.27
CA TYR A 66 10.25 7.16 -1.71
C TYR A 66 9.51 7.74 -0.50
N PRO A 67 9.70 9.02 -0.18
CA PRO A 67 8.99 9.66 0.92
C PRO A 67 7.54 9.96 0.51
N LEU A 68 6.59 9.36 1.23
CA LEU A 68 5.15 9.56 1.02
C LEU A 68 4.46 9.88 2.33
N LYS A 69 3.17 10.22 2.23
CA LYS A 69 2.28 10.28 3.38
C LYS A 69 1.22 9.21 3.26
N MET A 70 0.78 8.68 4.40
CA MET A 70 -0.27 7.66 4.48
C MET A 70 -1.28 8.05 5.54
N ASN A 71 -2.56 7.85 5.26
CA ASN A 71 -3.59 7.95 6.28
C ASN A 71 -3.60 6.66 7.10
N ILE A 72 -3.38 6.75 8.41
CA ILE A 72 -3.56 5.65 9.35
C ILE A 72 -4.64 6.06 10.34
N TYR A 73 -5.87 5.60 10.07
CA TYR A 73 -7.04 5.81 10.93
C TYR A 73 -7.38 7.29 11.18
N GLY A 74 -7.19 8.13 10.16
CA GLY A 74 -7.47 9.57 10.21
C GLY A 74 -6.23 10.43 10.42
N GLU A 75 -5.15 9.87 10.96
CA GLU A 75 -3.89 10.58 11.17
C GLU A 75 -2.94 10.44 9.97
N VAL A 76 -2.12 11.48 9.72
CA VAL A 76 -1.25 11.55 8.54
C VAL A 76 0.19 11.21 8.92
N PHE A 77 0.63 10.00 8.58
CA PHE A 77 1.98 9.53 8.85
C PHE A 77 2.94 9.84 7.69
N GLN A 78 4.17 10.25 8.01
CA GLN A 78 5.28 10.22 7.04
C GLN A 78 5.78 8.78 6.93
N VAL A 79 5.73 8.21 5.72
CA VAL A 79 6.08 6.81 5.48
C VAL A 79 7.17 6.70 4.41
N GLY A 80 7.98 5.66 4.51
CA GLY A 80 8.88 5.26 3.43
C GLY A 80 8.25 4.19 2.55
N PHE A 81 8.09 4.46 1.26
CA PHE A 81 7.75 3.42 0.29
C PHE A 81 9.04 2.84 -0.29
N VAL A 82 9.35 1.60 0.10
CA VAL A 82 10.56 0.90 -0.35
C VAL A 82 10.32 0.33 -1.74
N THR A 83 11.19 0.70 -2.67
CA THR A 83 11.14 0.26 -4.07
C THR A 83 12.55 0.00 -4.61
N SER A 84 12.63 -0.51 -5.84
CA SER A 84 13.88 -0.65 -6.59
C SER A 84 14.95 -1.47 -5.85
N VAL A 85 14.51 -2.49 -5.10
CA VAL A 85 15.35 -3.34 -4.26
C VAL A 85 16.02 -4.41 -5.14
N CYS A 86 17.30 -4.22 -5.46
CA CYS A 86 17.99 -5.03 -6.47
C CYS A 86 19.39 -5.43 -6.03
N THR A 87 19.88 -6.59 -6.48
CA THR A 87 21.27 -7.04 -6.33
C THR A 87 21.62 -7.90 -7.54
N TYR A 88 22.79 -7.68 -8.15
CA TYR A 88 23.25 -8.55 -9.24
C TYR A 88 23.42 -10.00 -8.74
N PRO A 89 23.02 -11.02 -9.52
CA PRO A 89 23.01 -12.42 -9.09
C PRO A 89 24.33 -12.93 -8.52
N GLU A 90 25.46 -12.56 -9.11
CA GLU A 90 26.82 -12.92 -8.68
C GLU A 90 27.18 -12.40 -7.28
N TYR A 91 26.43 -11.43 -6.75
CA TYR A 91 26.58 -10.89 -5.39
C TYR A 91 25.45 -11.35 -4.42
N THR A 92 24.51 -12.19 -4.88
CA THR A 92 23.43 -12.71 -4.03
C THR A 92 23.96 -13.69 -2.97
N GLY A 93 23.20 -13.86 -1.87
CA GLY A 93 23.60 -14.73 -0.76
C GLY A 93 24.68 -14.15 0.18
N GLN A 94 25.26 -13.00 -0.13
CA GLN A 94 26.31 -12.37 0.69
C GLN A 94 25.77 -11.42 1.78
N GLY A 95 24.45 -11.37 1.99
CA GLY A 95 23.80 -10.52 3.00
C GLY A 95 23.84 -9.02 2.71
N ILE A 96 24.20 -8.59 1.49
CA ILE A 96 24.30 -7.18 1.09
C ILE A 96 22.96 -6.48 1.26
N MET A 97 21.87 -7.09 0.80
CA MET A 97 20.54 -6.51 0.88
C MET A 97 20.09 -6.28 2.34
N LYS A 98 20.37 -7.23 3.24
CA LYS A 98 20.08 -7.07 4.67
C LYS A 98 20.80 -5.85 5.25
N LYS A 99 22.05 -5.59 4.85
CA LYS A 99 22.83 -4.43 5.29
C LYS A 99 22.26 -3.12 4.73
N LEU A 100 21.94 -3.07 3.43
CA LEU A 100 21.33 -1.89 2.81
C LEU A 100 19.98 -1.55 3.45
N MET A 101 19.14 -2.56 3.70
CA MET A 101 17.86 -2.38 4.37
C MET A 101 18.07 -1.83 5.80
N PHE A 102 18.97 -2.43 6.59
CA PHE A 102 19.26 -1.94 7.94
C PHE A 102 19.67 -0.46 7.95
N GLU A 103 20.61 -0.06 7.08
CA GLU A 103 21.08 1.33 7.00
C GLU A 103 19.97 2.28 6.54
N SER A 104 19.16 1.88 5.56
CA SER A 104 18.06 2.70 5.04
C SER A 104 16.93 2.87 6.06
N LEU A 105 16.55 1.81 6.76
CA LEU A 105 15.56 1.88 7.85
C LEU A 105 16.11 2.70 9.04
N SER A 106 17.40 2.59 9.35
CA SER A 106 18.08 3.42 10.36
C SER A 106 18.05 4.89 9.98
N HIS A 107 18.23 5.21 8.70
CA HIS A 107 18.15 6.58 8.21
C HIS A 107 16.73 7.13 8.29
N MET A 108 15.72 6.34 7.92
CA MET A 108 14.31 6.71 8.06
C MET A 108 13.93 7.03 9.51
N LYS A 109 14.38 6.22 10.48
CA LYS A 109 14.19 6.55 11.91
C LYS A 109 14.77 7.91 12.28
N LYS A 110 15.98 8.24 11.81
CA LYS A 110 16.62 9.55 12.07
C LYS A 110 15.85 10.72 11.46
N GLN A 111 15.07 10.47 10.40
CA GLN A 111 14.20 11.45 9.75
C GLN A 111 12.78 11.50 10.37
N GLY A 112 12.51 10.73 11.44
CA GLY A 112 11.19 10.65 12.07
C GLY A 112 10.16 9.82 11.30
N ARG A 113 10.59 9.01 10.31
CA ARG A 113 9.69 8.05 9.63
C ARG A 113 9.65 6.75 10.42
N SER A 114 8.54 6.53 11.11
CA SER A 114 8.34 5.39 12.00
C SER A 114 7.77 4.15 11.31
N PHE A 115 7.34 4.27 10.04
CA PHE A 115 6.73 3.19 9.27
C PHE A 115 7.20 3.19 7.81
N ALA A 116 7.28 1.98 7.24
CA ALA A 116 7.53 1.80 5.81
C ALA A 116 6.63 0.71 5.22
N LEU A 117 6.42 0.79 3.91
CA LEU A 117 5.65 -0.17 3.12
C LEU A 117 6.42 -0.56 1.85
N LEU A 118 6.10 -1.73 1.30
CA LEU A 118 6.65 -2.21 0.03
C LEU A 118 5.68 -3.12 -0.71
N TYR A 119 5.93 -3.28 -2.01
CA TYR A 119 5.36 -4.36 -2.80
C TYR A 119 6.34 -5.56 -2.84
N PRO A 120 5.97 -6.73 -2.31
CA PRO A 120 6.92 -7.82 -2.13
C PRO A 120 7.14 -8.64 -3.41
N TYR A 121 8.38 -8.74 -3.89
CA TYR A 121 8.74 -9.77 -4.86
C TYR A 121 8.79 -11.17 -4.22
N SER A 122 9.13 -11.24 -2.93
CA SER A 122 9.23 -12.49 -2.15
C SER A 122 8.79 -12.24 -0.70
N ILE A 123 7.56 -12.61 -0.40
CA ILE A 123 6.99 -12.50 0.95
C ILE A 123 7.87 -13.22 2.00
N PRO A 124 8.34 -14.48 1.80
CA PRO A 124 9.16 -15.16 2.79
C PRO A 124 10.46 -14.42 3.16
N LEU A 125 11.11 -13.78 2.18
CA LEU A 125 12.32 -13.01 2.41
C LEU A 125 12.06 -11.80 3.31
N TYR A 126 11.00 -11.05 3.01
CA TYR A 126 10.64 -9.86 3.78
C TYR A 126 10.07 -10.21 5.16
N HIS A 127 9.35 -11.32 5.32
CA HIS A 127 8.93 -11.85 6.63
C HIS A 127 10.12 -12.07 7.56
N HIS A 128 11.19 -12.69 7.04
CA HIS A 128 12.40 -12.95 7.83
C HIS A 128 13.13 -11.66 8.27
N LEU A 129 12.82 -10.55 7.60
CA LEU A 129 13.33 -9.20 7.89
C LEU A 129 12.29 -8.36 8.64
N GLY A 130 11.23 -8.99 9.17
CA GLY A 130 10.19 -8.43 10.02
C GLY A 130 9.20 -7.50 9.32
N TRP A 131 9.06 -7.62 8.00
CA TRP A 131 7.91 -7.08 7.29
C TRP A 131 6.74 -8.03 7.44
N GLU A 132 5.51 -7.53 7.35
CA GLU A 132 4.31 -8.36 7.35
C GLU A 132 3.27 -7.85 6.36
N ILE A 133 2.41 -8.74 5.89
CA ILE A 133 1.30 -8.36 5.00
C ILE A 133 0.35 -7.41 5.75
N ILE A 134 -0.05 -6.34 5.05
CA ILE A 134 -0.99 -5.35 5.58
C ILE A 134 -2.20 -5.12 4.67
N SER A 135 -2.16 -5.49 3.39
CA SER A 135 -3.28 -5.30 2.47
C SER A 135 -3.44 -6.45 1.47
N ASN A 136 -4.65 -6.56 0.92
CA ASN A 136 -4.97 -7.48 -0.17
C ASN A 136 -5.36 -6.73 -1.43
N LYS A 137 -5.16 -7.41 -2.55
CA LYS A 137 -5.77 -7.09 -3.84
C LYS A 137 -6.73 -8.20 -4.18
N ILE A 138 -7.99 -7.85 -4.45
CA ILE A 138 -9.00 -8.78 -4.96
C ILE A 138 -9.26 -8.40 -6.41
N SER A 139 -9.00 -9.33 -7.32
CA SER A 139 -9.30 -9.19 -8.75
C SER A 139 -10.59 -9.92 -9.07
N PHE A 140 -11.46 -9.28 -9.84
CA PHE A 140 -12.79 -9.80 -10.19
C PHE A 140 -13.00 -9.78 -11.70
N ASN A 141 -13.76 -10.77 -12.19
CA ASN A 141 -14.22 -10.83 -13.57
C ASN A 141 -15.74 -10.95 -13.58
N ILE A 142 -16.40 -10.03 -14.26
CA ILE A 142 -17.86 -9.92 -14.34
C ILE A 142 -18.25 -10.02 -15.82
N LYS A 143 -19.21 -10.90 -16.14
CA LYS A 143 -19.77 -10.97 -17.50
C LYS A 143 -20.81 -9.89 -17.71
N ASP A 144 -21.02 -9.48 -18.95
CA ASP A 144 -22.06 -8.57 -19.42
C ASP A 144 -23.42 -8.73 -18.71
N ARG A 145 -23.95 -9.95 -18.66
CA ARG A 145 -25.24 -10.32 -18.06
C ARG A 145 -25.28 -10.14 -16.54
N GLN A 146 -24.12 -10.03 -15.90
CA GLN A 146 -23.94 -9.87 -14.45
C GLN A 146 -23.70 -8.40 -14.09
N ILE A 147 -23.45 -7.52 -15.07
CA ILE A 147 -23.31 -6.09 -14.83
C ILE A 147 -24.65 -5.56 -14.27
N PRO A 148 -24.64 -4.81 -13.14
CA PRO A 148 -25.86 -4.27 -12.56
C PRO A 148 -26.64 -3.39 -13.53
N THR A 149 -27.90 -3.74 -13.83
CA THR A 149 -28.75 -3.01 -14.81
C THR A 149 -29.74 -2.04 -14.17
N LYS A 150 -30.03 -2.22 -12.88
CA LYS A 150 -31.01 -1.40 -12.12
C LYS A 150 -30.36 -0.27 -11.33
N VAL A 151 -29.04 -0.15 -11.38
CA VAL A 151 -28.32 0.93 -10.70
C VAL A 151 -28.57 2.23 -11.44
N LYS A 152 -29.05 3.23 -10.70
CA LYS A 152 -29.18 4.59 -11.18
C LYS A 152 -28.69 5.55 -10.11
N ALA A 153 -27.96 6.56 -10.52
CA ALA A 153 -27.55 7.65 -9.65
C ALA A 153 -28.04 8.99 -10.22
N PRO A 154 -28.40 9.97 -9.37
CA PRO A 154 -29.00 11.23 -9.82
C PRO A 154 -28.00 12.21 -10.47
N GLY A 155 -26.71 12.05 -10.17
CA GLY A 155 -25.62 12.77 -10.82
C GLY A 155 -25.25 12.24 -12.21
N TYR A 156 -24.04 12.52 -12.67
CA TYR A 156 -23.56 12.14 -14.00
C TYR A 156 -22.08 11.75 -14.00
N VAL A 157 -21.66 11.00 -15.01
CA VAL A 157 -20.25 10.68 -15.25
C VAL A 157 -19.72 11.49 -16.43
N ARG A 158 -18.49 11.99 -16.30
CA ARG A 158 -17.76 12.66 -17.38
C ARG A 158 -16.35 12.12 -17.47
N ARG A 159 -15.89 11.83 -18.69
CA ARG A 159 -14.47 11.57 -18.94
C ARG A 159 -13.67 12.86 -18.80
N VAL A 160 -12.56 12.78 -18.10
CA VAL A 160 -11.66 13.91 -17.86
C VAL A 160 -10.25 13.54 -18.27
N ASP A 161 -9.40 14.55 -18.43
CA ASP A 161 -7.98 14.36 -18.64
C ASP A 161 -7.31 13.79 -17.37
N TRP A 162 -6.23 13.04 -17.53
CA TRP A 162 -5.45 12.46 -16.43
C TRP A 162 -4.77 13.52 -15.56
N GLU A 163 -4.51 14.73 -16.08
CA GLU A 163 -4.03 15.89 -15.31
C GLU A 163 -5.16 16.68 -14.62
N SER A 164 -6.42 16.24 -14.72
CA SER A 164 -7.57 16.94 -14.16
C SER A 164 -7.43 17.20 -12.66
N THR A 165 -7.67 18.45 -12.26
CA THR A 165 -7.70 18.86 -10.85
C THR A 165 -8.76 18.10 -10.06
N ASP A 166 -9.94 17.89 -10.65
CA ASP A 166 -11.05 17.18 -10.00
C ASP A 166 -10.67 15.72 -9.68
N PHE A 167 -9.86 15.10 -10.54
CA PHE A 167 -9.35 13.75 -10.33
C PHE A 167 -8.32 13.70 -9.19
N HIS A 168 -7.32 14.58 -9.22
CA HIS A 168 -6.27 14.63 -8.20
C HIS A 168 -6.79 15.06 -6.81
N GLU A 169 -7.70 16.04 -6.76
CA GLU A 169 -8.31 16.50 -5.51
C GLU A 169 -9.27 15.44 -4.94
N LEU A 170 -10.03 14.75 -5.79
CA LEU A 170 -10.89 13.64 -5.35
C LEU A 170 -10.06 12.52 -4.73
N HIS A 171 -8.93 12.13 -5.35
CA HIS A 171 -8.02 11.16 -4.75
C HIS A 171 -7.47 11.66 -3.41
N SER A 172 -7.02 12.91 -3.33
CA SER A 172 -6.48 13.49 -2.10
C SER A 172 -7.52 13.51 -0.97
N HIS A 173 -8.78 13.81 -1.30
CA HIS A 173 -9.87 13.75 -0.34
C HIS A 173 -10.18 12.31 0.08
N PHE A 174 -10.23 11.38 -0.85
CA PHE A 174 -10.40 9.95 -0.53
C PHE A 174 -9.29 9.46 0.42
N ALA A 175 -8.03 9.82 0.14
CA ALA A 175 -6.90 9.50 1.01
C ALA A 175 -7.07 10.09 2.42
N SER A 176 -7.60 11.32 2.55
CA SER A 176 -7.83 11.95 3.86
C SER A 176 -8.87 11.27 4.75
N ILE A 177 -9.74 10.42 4.19
CA ILE A 177 -10.81 9.74 4.94
C ILE A 177 -10.68 8.20 4.94
N THR A 178 -9.63 7.66 4.31
CA THR A 178 -9.48 6.23 4.08
C THR A 178 -8.20 5.71 4.72
N HIS A 179 -8.35 4.96 5.82
CA HIS A 179 -7.24 4.22 6.45
C HIS A 179 -6.50 3.37 5.40
N GLY A 180 -5.18 3.47 5.41
CA GLY A 180 -4.28 2.81 4.48
C GLY A 180 -3.84 3.66 3.29
N CYS A 181 -4.68 4.61 2.87
CA CYS A 181 -4.51 5.23 1.57
C CYS A 181 -3.33 6.20 1.56
N LEU A 182 -2.51 6.13 0.51
CA LEU A 182 -1.38 7.02 0.32
C LEU A 182 -1.84 8.36 -0.23
N PHE A 183 -1.20 9.44 0.22
CA PHE A 183 -1.31 10.73 -0.45
C PHE A 183 -0.31 10.75 -1.61
N ARG A 184 -0.83 10.62 -2.83
CA ARG A 184 -0.01 10.69 -4.05
C ARG A 184 0.59 12.09 -4.22
N ASN A 185 1.91 12.19 -4.09
CA ASN A 185 2.67 13.36 -4.54
C ASN A 185 2.97 13.23 -6.04
N ALA A 186 3.69 14.19 -6.63
CA ALA A 186 4.05 14.16 -8.05
C ALA A 186 4.76 12.85 -8.45
N LEU A 187 5.69 12.36 -7.62
CA LEU A 187 6.42 11.12 -7.87
C LEU A 187 5.49 9.89 -7.88
N ALA A 188 4.54 9.82 -6.94
CA ALA A 188 3.59 8.72 -6.88
C ALA A 188 2.60 8.76 -8.06
N TRP A 189 2.18 9.94 -8.52
CA TRP A 189 1.35 10.06 -9.73
C TRP A 189 2.13 9.67 -11.00
N GLU A 190 3.39 10.09 -11.12
CA GLU A 190 4.28 9.66 -12.21
C GLU A 190 4.41 8.13 -12.26
N GLU A 191 4.66 7.48 -11.11
CA GLU A 191 4.75 6.01 -11.04
C GLU A 191 3.40 5.32 -11.27
N TYR A 192 2.28 5.93 -10.83
CA TYR A 192 0.94 5.40 -11.07
C TYR A 192 0.67 5.27 -12.58
N TRP A 193 1.01 6.27 -13.39
CA TRP A 193 0.74 6.27 -14.84
C TRP A 193 1.80 5.56 -15.68
N ARG A 194 2.91 5.15 -15.09
CA ARG A 194 4.15 4.77 -15.78
C ARG A 194 4.04 3.63 -16.80
N TRP A 195 3.12 2.70 -16.59
CA TRP A 195 2.98 1.48 -17.40
C TRP A 195 1.63 1.41 -18.13
N ASP A 196 0.89 2.52 -18.15
CA ASP A 196 -0.43 2.57 -18.76
C ASP A 196 -0.32 2.83 -20.27
N GLU A 197 -1.31 2.31 -21.02
CA GLU A 197 -1.46 2.56 -22.46
C GLU A 197 -2.09 3.96 -22.68
N ASP A 198 -1.74 4.63 -23.78
CA ASP A 198 -2.27 5.96 -24.15
C ASP A 198 -3.81 6.02 -24.19
N ASP A 199 -4.46 4.89 -24.49
CA ASP A 199 -5.93 4.77 -24.56
C ASP A 199 -6.59 4.60 -23.16
N THR A 200 -5.82 4.74 -22.07
CA THR A 200 -6.36 4.70 -20.70
C THR A 200 -7.20 5.94 -20.42
N ASN A 201 -8.43 5.73 -19.96
CA ASN A 201 -9.41 6.78 -19.71
C ASN A 201 -9.64 6.99 -18.22
N VAL A 202 -9.89 8.25 -17.83
CA VAL A 202 -10.38 8.62 -16.50
C VAL A 202 -11.83 9.07 -16.60
N ALA A 203 -12.72 8.44 -15.84
CA ALA A 203 -14.12 8.84 -15.72
C ALA A 203 -14.45 9.23 -14.28
N VAL A 204 -14.98 10.44 -14.10
CA VAL A 204 -15.35 10.99 -12.79
C VAL A 204 -16.86 11.11 -12.69
N TYR A 205 -17.41 10.62 -11.57
CA TYR A 205 -18.79 10.83 -11.18
C TYR A 205 -18.95 12.14 -10.40
N TYR A 206 -19.88 12.97 -10.85
CA TYR A 206 -20.30 14.21 -10.20
C TYR A 206 -21.72 14.05 -9.67
N ASN A 207 -21.96 14.49 -8.44
CA ASN A 207 -23.31 14.50 -7.87
C ASN A 207 -24.15 15.66 -8.46
N THR A 208 -25.40 15.79 -8.00
CA THR A 208 -26.35 16.84 -8.45
C THR A 208 -25.93 18.30 -8.16
N LYS A 209 -24.82 18.50 -7.46
CA LYS A 209 -24.23 19.81 -7.15
C LYS A 209 -22.87 20.01 -7.84
N ASP A 210 -22.60 19.24 -8.89
CA ASP A 210 -21.36 19.27 -9.67
C ASP A 210 -20.10 18.99 -8.84
N LYS A 211 -20.22 18.24 -7.72
CA LYS A 211 -19.05 17.85 -6.91
C LYS A 211 -18.55 16.46 -7.30
N PRO A 212 -17.24 16.27 -7.56
CA PRO A 212 -16.66 14.97 -7.82
C PRO A 212 -16.77 14.08 -6.57
N CYS A 213 -17.31 12.87 -6.73
CA CYS A 213 -17.56 11.94 -5.60
C CYS A 213 -17.03 10.53 -5.82
N GLY A 214 -16.50 10.22 -6.99
CA GLY A 214 -15.87 8.93 -7.31
C GLY A 214 -15.27 8.96 -8.70
N PHE A 215 -14.27 8.13 -8.96
CA PHE A 215 -13.69 7.99 -10.28
C PHE A 215 -13.41 6.51 -10.59
N MET A 216 -13.24 6.23 -11.88
CA MET A 216 -12.60 5.01 -12.34
C MET A 216 -11.54 5.32 -13.40
N VAL A 217 -10.44 4.58 -13.36
CA VAL A 217 -9.40 4.56 -14.39
C VAL A 217 -9.53 3.23 -15.13
N TYR A 218 -9.70 3.28 -16.45
CA TYR A 218 -10.04 2.09 -17.23
C TYR A 218 -9.55 2.13 -18.68
N LEU A 219 -9.45 0.95 -19.27
CA LEU A 219 -9.14 0.72 -20.69
C LEU A 219 -10.17 -0.25 -21.27
N ILE A 220 -10.62 -0.03 -22.50
CA ILE A 220 -11.44 -1.02 -23.23
C ILE A 220 -10.58 -1.63 -24.33
N LYS A 221 -10.41 -2.95 -24.30
CA LYS A 221 -9.58 -3.69 -25.25
C LYS A 221 -10.14 -5.10 -25.44
N ASN A 222 -10.22 -5.57 -26.68
CA ASN A 222 -10.76 -6.90 -27.02
C ASN A 222 -12.14 -7.16 -26.40
N ASP A 223 -13.05 -6.19 -26.46
CA ASP A 223 -14.40 -6.25 -25.89
C ASP A 223 -14.43 -6.48 -24.36
N ILE A 224 -13.35 -6.13 -23.65
CA ILE A 224 -13.25 -6.19 -22.19
C ILE A 224 -12.95 -4.80 -21.64
N MET A 225 -13.72 -4.38 -20.62
CA MET A 225 -13.39 -3.19 -19.81
C MET A 225 -12.46 -3.58 -18.67
N HIS A 226 -11.20 -3.16 -18.76
CA HIS A 226 -10.19 -3.32 -17.72
C HIS A 226 -10.21 -2.11 -16.78
N ILE A 227 -10.71 -2.29 -15.56
CA ILE A 227 -10.73 -1.28 -14.50
C ILE A 227 -9.44 -1.41 -13.69
N LYS A 228 -8.55 -0.43 -13.84
CA LYS A 228 -7.32 -0.34 -13.07
C LYS A 228 -7.60 -0.01 -11.61
N GLU A 229 -8.40 1.03 -11.38
CA GLU A 229 -8.76 1.54 -10.07
C GLU A 229 -10.16 2.16 -10.12
N MET A 230 -10.96 1.92 -9.09
CA MET A 230 -12.25 2.57 -8.91
C MET A 230 -12.39 2.98 -7.44
N ILE A 231 -12.53 4.29 -7.19
CA ILE A 231 -12.76 4.83 -5.85
C ILE A 231 -14.05 5.63 -5.80
N TYR A 232 -14.63 5.70 -4.62
CA TYR A 232 -15.87 6.42 -4.38
C TYR A 232 -15.94 6.85 -2.92
N LEU A 233 -16.44 8.06 -2.67
CA LEU A 233 -16.64 8.60 -1.33
C LEU A 233 -17.93 8.11 -0.70
N ASN A 234 -18.87 7.62 -1.50
CA ASN A 234 -20.20 7.19 -1.06
C ASN A 234 -20.86 6.21 -2.03
N ARG A 235 -21.97 5.62 -1.59
CA ARG A 235 -22.71 4.60 -2.36
C ARG A 235 -23.40 5.17 -3.60
N GLU A 236 -23.72 6.46 -3.64
CA GLU A 236 -24.27 7.12 -4.82
C GLU A 236 -23.25 7.14 -5.96
N ALA A 237 -22.02 7.57 -5.68
CA ALA A 237 -20.94 7.58 -6.67
C ALA A 237 -20.61 6.19 -7.19
N LYS A 238 -20.57 5.19 -6.31
CA LYS A 238 -20.41 3.78 -6.71
C LYS A 238 -21.50 3.34 -7.70
N LYS A 239 -22.77 3.64 -7.42
CA LYS A 239 -23.88 3.33 -8.34
C LYS A 239 -23.74 4.04 -9.67
N GLY A 240 -23.34 5.32 -9.66
CA GLY A 240 -23.15 6.11 -10.87
C GLY A 240 -22.02 5.59 -11.75
N LEU A 241 -20.92 5.11 -11.16
CA LEU A 241 -19.83 4.46 -11.90
C LEU A 241 -20.27 3.11 -12.48
N TRP A 242 -21.04 2.30 -11.75
CA TRP A 242 -21.62 1.06 -12.31
C TRP A 242 -22.67 1.32 -13.40
N GLU A 243 -23.48 2.36 -13.29
CA GLU A 243 -24.38 2.82 -14.35
C GLU A 243 -23.60 3.22 -15.60
N TYR A 244 -22.46 3.89 -15.42
CA TYR A 244 -21.56 4.23 -16.53
C TYR A 244 -20.89 3.00 -17.17
N ILE A 245 -20.47 2.01 -16.37
CA ILE A 245 -19.97 0.73 -16.88
C ILE A 245 -21.05 0.05 -17.73
N HIS A 246 -22.29 -0.01 -17.23
CA HIS A 246 -23.41 -0.61 -17.95
C HIS A 246 -23.74 0.11 -19.27
N ALA A 247 -23.51 1.43 -19.36
CA ALA A 247 -23.69 2.17 -20.61
C ALA A 247 -22.75 1.75 -21.76
N HIS A 248 -21.80 0.85 -21.49
CA HIS A 248 -20.93 0.23 -22.49
C HIS A 248 -21.40 -1.19 -22.89
N ASP A 249 -22.63 -1.58 -22.55
CA ASP A 249 -23.19 -2.92 -22.82
C ASP A 249 -23.05 -3.39 -24.28
N SER A 250 -23.13 -2.49 -25.25
CA SER A 250 -22.95 -2.82 -26.67
C SER A 250 -21.49 -2.94 -27.12
N MET A 251 -20.54 -2.63 -26.24
CA MET A 251 -19.09 -2.55 -26.52
C MET A 251 -18.27 -3.59 -25.74
N ILE A 252 -18.82 -4.21 -24.69
CA ILE A 252 -18.07 -5.09 -23.81
C ILE A 252 -18.84 -6.37 -23.48
N ASP A 253 -18.12 -7.48 -23.46
CA ASP A 253 -18.59 -8.79 -22.99
C ASP A 253 -18.23 -9.04 -21.52
N GLU A 254 -17.15 -8.42 -21.03
CA GLU A 254 -16.66 -8.60 -19.65
C GLU A 254 -16.10 -7.31 -19.03
N VAL A 255 -16.13 -7.25 -17.71
CA VAL A 255 -15.46 -6.25 -16.89
C VAL A 255 -14.45 -6.96 -15.99
N HIS A 256 -13.17 -6.63 -16.16
CA HIS A 256 -12.09 -7.12 -15.32
C HIS A 256 -11.61 -5.98 -14.45
N GLY A 257 -11.61 -6.15 -13.13
CA GLY A 257 -11.23 -5.07 -12.24
C GLY A 257 -10.54 -5.54 -10.97
N ASN A 258 -10.10 -4.55 -10.19
CA ASN A 258 -9.43 -4.77 -8.92
C ASN A 258 -10.10 -3.93 -7.83
N THR A 259 -10.21 -4.50 -6.63
CA THR A 259 -10.54 -3.78 -5.41
C THR A 259 -9.42 -3.95 -4.38
N TYR A 260 -9.17 -2.86 -3.65
CA TYR A 260 -8.16 -2.78 -2.59
C TYR A 260 -8.80 -2.58 -1.20
N PHE A 261 -10.13 -2.64 -1.12
CA PHE A 261 -10.88 -2.59 0.14
C PHE A 261 -10.82 -3.91 0.93
N SER A 262 -10.17 -4.95 0.38
CA SER A 262 -10.10 -6.30 0.97
C SER A 262 -11.47 -6.96 1.26
N GLU A 263 -12.55 -6.44 0.66
CA GLU A 263 -13.90 -7.00 0.69
C GLU A 263 -14.31 -7.51 -0.70
N PRO A 264 -14.87 -8.73 -0.80
CA PRO A 264 -15.39 -9.29 -2.05
C PRO A 264 -16.55 -8.43 -2.61
N ILE A 265 -16.50 -8.08 -3.90
CA ILE A 265 -17.57 -7.31 -4.53
C ILE A 265 -18.80 -8.18 -4.85
N ALA A 266 -18.63 -9.51 -4.90
CA ALA A 266 -19.69 -10.46 -5.21
C ALA A 266 -20.93 -10.28 -4.32
N PHE A 267 -20.73 -9.93 -3.04
CA PHE A 267 -21.82 -9.73 -2.08
C PHE A 267 -22.76 -8.58 -2.43
N GLU A 268 -22.28 -7.58 -3.15
CA GLU A 268 -23.06 -6.39 -3.50
C GLU A 268 -23.77 -6.51 -4.86
N MET A 269 -23.51 -7.59 -5.60
CA MET A 269 -24.05 -7.82 -6.94
C MET A 269 -25.37 -8.60 -6.89
N ASP A 270 -26.26 -8.31 -7.85
CA ASP A 270 -27.52 -9.08 -8.01
C ASP A 270 -27.23 -10.54 -8.43
N ASP A 271 -26.29 -10.74 -9.36
CA ASP A 271 -25.70 -12.04 -9.69
C ASP A 271 -24.25 -12.07 -9.19
N GLY A 272 -24.08 -12.43 -7.91
CA GLY A 272 -22.78 -12.56 -7.24
C GLY A 272 -22.04 -13.87 -7.51
N ASP A 273 -22.51 -14.72 -8.43
CA ASP A 273 -21.79 -15.93 -8.84
C ASP A 273 -20.65 -15.56 -9.81
N ILE A 274 -19.66 -14.85 -9.27
CA ILE A 274 -18.49 -14.35 -9.98
C ILE A 274 -17.22 -14.94 -9.38
N LYS A 275 -16.17 -15.01 -10.20
CA LYS A 275 -14.85 -15.44 -9.73
C LYS A 275 -14.07 -14.24 -9.21
N GLU A 276 -13.68 -14.31 -7.95
CA GLU A 276 -12.76 -13.36 -7.33
C GLU A 276 -11.47 -14.08 -6.92
N THR A 277 -10.32 -13.45 -7.19
CA THR A 277 -9.01 -13.95 -6.78
C THR A 277 -8.40 -12.97 -5.79
N ILE A 278 -8.18 -13.43 -4.57
CA ILE A 278 -7.50 -12.66 -3.52
C ILE A 278 -6.01 -12.99 -3.50
N ARG A 279 -5.17 -11.98 -3.37
CA ARG A 279 -3.75 -12.12 -3.07
C ARG A 279 -3.27 -11.02 -2.13
N PRO A 280 -2.25 -11.29 -1.28
CA PRO A 280 -1.51 -10.23 -0.60
C PRO A 280 -0.99 -9.20 -1.60
N TYR A 281 -1.07 -7.92 -1.25
CA TYR A 281 -0.67 -6.82 -2.13
C TYR A 281 0.51 -6.02 -1.58
N ALA A 282 0.36 -5.39 -0.41
CA ALA A 282 1.45 -4.66 0.23
C ALA A 282 1.87 -5.30 1.55
N MET A 283 3.15 -5.10 1.88
CA MET A 283 3.69 -5.38 3.20
C MET A 283 4.04 -4.08 3.91
N GLY A 284 3.88 -4.06 5.22
CA GLY A 284 4.27 -2.96 6.11
C GLY A 284 5.36 -3.40 7.09
N ARG A 285 6.05 -2.42 7.65
CA ARG A 285 7.02 -2.61 8.73
C ARG A 285 7.10 -1.39 9.63
N LEU A 286 6.90 -1.61 10.92
CA LEU A 286 7.28 -0.64 11.94
C LEU A 286 8.81 -0.52 12.01
N ILE A 287 9.30 0.70 11.88
CA ILE A 287 10.72 1.06 11.99
C ILE A 287 11.02 1.48 13.43
N ASP A 288 10.13 2.29 14.01
CA ASP A 288 10.30 2.89 15.32
C ASP A 288 8.98 2.82 16.08
N ILE A 289 8.86 1.88 17.03
CA ILE A 289 7.60 1.66 17.76
C ILE A 289 7.21 2.90 18.55
N GLU A 290 8.15 3.54 19.26
CA GLU A 290 7.84 4.72 20.08
C GLU A 290 7.31 5.86 19.20
N GLY A 291 8.06 6.22 18.15
CA GLY A 291 7.65 7.28 17.22
C GLY A 291 6.44 6.94 16.35
N PHE A 292 6.05 5.67 16.23
CA PHE A 292 4.78 5.31 15.59
C PHE A 292 3.60 5.53 16.54
N LEU A 293 3.77 5.18 17.81
CA LEU A 293 2.70 5.28 18.80
C LEU A 293 2.35 6.71 19.18
N GLU A 294 3.29 7.67 19.07
CA GLU A 294 3.05 9.09 19.35
C GLU A 294 1.79 9.65 18.67
N ASP A 295 1.55 9.27 17.41
CA ASP A 295 0.40 9.71 16.62
C ASP A 295 -0.60 8.56 16.36
N TYR A 296 -0.43 7.39 16.96
CA TYR A 296 -1.27 6.22 16.66
C TYR A 296 -2.64 6.33 17.37
N PRO A 297 -3.74 6.39 16.61
CA PRO A 297 -5.07 6.39 17.20
C PRO A 297 -5.50 4.96 17.53
N CYS A 298 -6.11 4.79 18.69
CA CYS A 298 -6.69 3.53 19.16
C CYS A 298 -8.21 3.65 19.26
N ASP A 299 -8.93 2.54 19.48
CA ASP A 299 -10.39 2.59 19.62
C ASP A 299 -10.77 3.26 20.95
N PRO A 300 -11.46 4.42 20.93
CA PRO A 300 -11.85 5.11 22.16
C PRO A 300 -12.92 4.35 22.97
N ASP A 301 -13.67 3.44 22.34
CA ASP A 301 -14.72 2.66 23.00
C ASP A 301 -14.16 1.44 23.75
N GLY A 302 -12.88 1.10 23.54
CA GLY A 302 -12.19 -0.03 24.18
C GLY A 302 -11.84 0.14 25.67
N GLY A 303 -12.02 1.36 26.20
CA GLY A 303 -11.66 1.75 27.56
C GLY A 303 -10.16 1.91 27.79
N THR A 304 -9.76 2.07 29.06
CA THR A 304 -8.34 2.19 29.42
C THR A 304 -7.70 0.81 29.57
N LEU A 305 -6.46 0.67 29.08
CA LEU A 305 -5.66 -0.55 29.22
C LEU A 305 -4.20 -0.22 29.44
N TYR A 306 -3.61 -0.78 30.50
CA TYR A 306 -2.16 -0.77 30.73
C TYR A 306 -1.56 -2.13 30.37
N MET A 307 -0.66 -2.16 29.39
CA MET A 307 -0.11 -3.41 28.86
C MET A 307 1.40 -3.32 28.63
N GLU A 308 2.11 -4.41 28.87
CA GLU A 308 3.50 -4.57 28.46
C GLU A 308 3.61 -5.48 27.24
N LEU A 309 4.18 -4.98 26.15
CA LEU A 309 4.46 -5.73 24.94
C LEU A 309 5.95 -6.03 24.84
N GLU A 310 6.34 -7.29 24.97
CA GLU A 310 7.70 -7.76 24.67
C GLU A 310 7.84 -8.00 23.16
N ILE A 311 8.70 -7.22 22.50
CA ILE A 311 8.84 -7.26 21.04
C ILE A 311 10.18 -7.88 20.63
N GLU A 312 10.12 -8.79 19.65
CA GLU A 312 11.29 -9.35 18.96
C GLU A 312 11.41 -8.77 17.53
N ASP A 313 12.58 -8.23 17.19
CA ASP A 313 12.90 -7.68 15.88
C ASP A 313 14.30 -8.12 15.42
N LYS A 314 14.36 -9.10 14.52
CA LYS A 314 15.63 -9.68 14.03
C LYS A 314 16.48 -8.74 13.18
N LEU A 315 15.96 -7.58 12.79
CA LEU A 315 16.66 -6.62 11.93
C LEU A 315 17.02 -5.33 12.67
N LEU A 316 16.09 -4.74 13.43
CA LEU A 316 16.30 -3.46 14.11
C LEU A 316 16.43 -3.65 15.63
N PRO A 317 17.65 -3.56 16.20
CA PRO A 317 17.91 -3.93 17.60
C PRO A 317 17.19 -3.02 18.60
N TRP A 318 16.95 -1.75 18.26
CA TRP A 318 16.26 -0.80 19.15
C TRP A 318 14.79 -1.17 19.43
N ASN A 319 14.18 -2.02 18.60
CA ASN A 319 12.84 -2.55 18.84
C ASN A 319 12.83 -3.79 19.77
N ASN A 320 13.99 -4.39 20.09
CA ASN A 320 14.06 -5.62 20.91
C ASN A 320 14.03 -5.32 22.41
N ARG A 321 12.84 -5.00 22.92
CA ARG A 321 12.62 -4.76 24.35
C ARG A 321 11.12 -4.80 24.67
N SER A 322 10.81 -4.67 25.95
CA SER A 322 9.45 -4.48 26.41
C SER A 322 9.02 -3.02 26.34
N PHE A 323 7.80 -2.78 25.85
CA PHE A 323 7.16 -1.47 25.80
C PHE A 323 5.97 -1.48 26.74
N ARG A 324 5.97 -0.62 27.75
CA ARG A 324 4.80 -0.39 28.62
C ARG A 324 3.94 0.69 27.98
N LEU A 325 2.71 0.32 27.64
CA LEU A 325 1.78 1.13 26.87
C LEU A 325 0.51 1.41 27.68
N CYS A 326 -0.05 2.60 27.50
CA CYS A 326 -1.38 2.97 27.92
C CYS A 326 -2.22 3.26 26.69
N PHE A 327 -3.32 2.52 26.54
CA PHE A 327 -4.39 2.84 25.59
C PHE A 327 -5.47 3.57 26.37
N SER A 328 -5.81 4.79 25.98
CA SER A 328 -6.82 5.60 26.66
C SER A 328 -7.31 6.74 25.77
N GLU A 329 -8.62 7.02 25.80
CA GLU A 329 -9.20 8.19 25.12
C GLU A 329 -8.86 8.28 23.62
N GLY A 330 -8.72 7.13 22.95
CA GLY A 330 -8.41 7.06 21.53
C GLY A 330 -6.93 7.25 21.16
N ALA A 331 -6.02 7.27 22.14
CA ALA A 331 -4.57 7.36 21.91
C ALA A 331 -3.80 6.22 22.60
N CYS A 332 -2.64 5.87 22.04
CA CYS A 332 -1.69 4.93 22.63
C CYS A 332 -0.37 5.64 22.94
N HIS A 333 0.16 5.53 24.16
CA HIS A 333 1.44 6.14 24.51
C HIS A 333 2.25 5.28 25.49
N LEU A 334 3.55 5.55 25.55
CA LEU A 334 4.42 4.93 26.54
C LEU A 334 4.09 5.43 27.95
N THR A 335 4.10 4.51 28.91
CA THR A 335 3.78 4.82 30.31
C THR A 335 4.78 4.17 31.27
N GLN A 336 4.86 4.70 32.49
CA GLN A 336 5.61 4.12 33.60
C GLN A 336 4.72 3.35 34.58
N GLU A 337 3.40 3.41 34.41
CA GLU A 337 2.43 2.66 35.22
C GLU A 337 2.67 1.14 35.11
N GLU A 338 2.23 0.41 36.13
CA GLU A 338 2.35 -1.05 36.14
C GLU A 338 1.36 -1.70 35.15
N PRO A 339 1.82 -2.64 34.30
CA PRO A 339 0.97 -3.27 33.32
C PRO A 339 -0.01 -4.26 33.97
N GLU A 340 -1.26 -4.24 33.53
CA GLU A 340 -2.27 -5.23 33.92
C GLU A 340 -1.97 -6.58 33.25
N TYR A 341 -1.51 -6.52 32.00
CA TYR A 341 -1.26 -7.69 31.17
C TYR A 341 0.08 -7.61 30.45
N LYS A 342 0.61 -8.78 30.07
CA LYS A 342 1.84 -8.92 29.30
C LYS A 342 1.60 -9.81 28.11
N LEU A 343 2.06 -9.38 26.94
CA LEU A 343 2.06 -10.16 25.70
C LEU A 343 3.45 -10.11 25.07
N ARG A 344 3.81 -11.17 24.35
CA ARG A 344 5.03 -11.23 23.54
C ARG A 344 4.68 -11.50 22.09
N MET A 345 5.34 -10.81 21.16
CA MET A 345 5.17 -11.02 19.71
C MET A 345 6.36 -10.51 18.89
N GLU A 346 6.47 -10.93 17.64
CA GLU A 346 7.44 -10.37 16.70
C GLU A 346 6.96 -9.02 16.12
N ILE A 347 7.89 -8.17 15.68
CA ILE A 347 7.60 -6.86 15.07
C ILE A 347 6.63 -6.93 13.88
N GLY A 348 6.69 -8.02 13.09
CA GLY A 348 5.75 -8.24 11.98
C GLY A 348 4.32 -8.47 12.48
N THR A 349 4.17 -9.23 13.57
CA THR A 349 2.87 -9.46 14.24
C THR A 349 2.31 -8.14 14.77
N LEU A 350 3.14 -7.32 15.44
CA LEU A 350 2.71 -6.00 15.91
C LEU A 350 2.29 -5.11 14.74
N THR A 351 3.07 -5.11 13.65
CA THR A 351 2.78 -4.28 12.48
C THR A 351 1.42 -4.63 11.86
N THR A 352 1.15 -5.91 11.61
CA THR A 352 -0.11 -6.33 10.99
C THR A 352 -1.32 -6.12 11.89
N LEU A 353 -1.10 -6.23 13.20
CA LEU A 353 -2.11 -5.96 14.22
C LEU A 353 -2.48 -4.48 14.29
N LEU A 354 -1.48 -3.59 14.45
CA LEU A 354 -1.74 -2.14 14.57
C LEU A 354 -2.35 -1.58 13.28
N LEU A 355 -2.06 -2.17 12.12
CA LEU A 355 -2.67 -1.79 10.85
C LEU A 355 -4.00 -2.51 10.58
N GLY A 356 -4.57 -3.27 11.52
CA GLY A 356 -5.92 -3.85 11.38
C GLY A 356 -6.05 -4.96 10.33
N TYR A 357 -4.94 -5.53 9.84
CA TYR A 357 -4.98 -6.62 8.85
C TYR A 357 -5.39 -7.97 9.47
N LYS A 358 -5.02 -8.18 10.73
CA LYS A 358 -5.45 -9.31 11.57
C LYS A 358 -5.71 -8.84 13.00
N THR A 359 -6.77 -9.40 13.59
CA THR A 359 -7.12 -9.19 15.00
C THR A 359 -6.13 -9.89 15.92
N ALA A 360 -6.03 -9.43 17.17
CA ALA A 360 -5.19 -10.05 18.19
C ALA A 360 -5.66 -11.49 18.46
N GLU A 361 -6.98 -11.73 18.52
CA GLU A 361 -7.58 -13.05 18.67
C GLU A 361 -7.07 -14.01 17.57
N ARG A 362 -7.09 -13.55 16.30
CA ARG A 362 -6.65 -14.38 15.18
C ARG A 362 -5.16 -14.66 15.23
N LEU A 363 -4.35 -13.69 15.62
CA LEU A 363 -2.90 -13.86 15.73
C LEU A 363 -2.51 -14.76 16.90
N TYR A 364 -3.24 -14.71 18.01
CA TYR A 364 -3.08 -15.64 19.13
C TYR A 364 -3.42 -17.08 18.74
N ALA A 365 -4.53 -17.28 18.03
CA ALA A 365 -4.92 -18.61 17.51
C ALA A 365 -3.91 -19.19 16.50
N LEU A 366 -3.08 -18.33 15.88
CA LEU A 366 -1.97 -18.72 15.00
C LEU A 366 -0.63 -18.84 15.75
N GLU A 367 -0.64 -18.78 17.08
CA GLU A 367 0.55 -18.86 17.94
C GLU A 367 1.58 -17.76 17.66
N ARG A 368 1.13 -16.60 17.15
CA ARG A 368 1.98 -15.43 16.86
C ARG A 368 2.06 -14.43 18.01
N ILE A 369 1.16 -14.56 18.97
CA ILE A 369 1.11 -13.79 20.21
C ILE A 369 1.18 -14.80 21.35
N GLU A 370 2.10 -14.59 22.28
CA GLU A 370 2.23 -15.38 23.50
C GLU A 370 1.71 -14.58 24.70
N GLY A 371 0.90 -15.21 25.54
CA GLY A 371 0.34 -14.58 26.73
C GLY A 371 -0.97 -15.21 27.19
N LYS A 372 -1.67 -14.52 28.11
CA LYS A 372 -2.98 -14.96 28.61
C LYS A 372 -4.07 -14.60 27.58
N PRO A 373 -5.07 -15.48 27.33
CA PRO A 373 -6.19 -15.17 26.44
C PRO A 373 -6.91 -13.85 26.78
N GLU A 374 -7.17 -13.61 28.07
CA GLU A 374 -7.78 -12.37 28.55
C GLU A 374 -6.99 -11.10 28.14
N ALA A 375 -5.66 -11.19 28.08
CA ALA A 375 -4.82 -10.08 27.64
C ALA A 375 -4.98 -9.79 26.14
N VAL A 376 -5.20 -10.84 25.35
CA VAL A 376 -5.42 -10.74 23.89
C VAL A 376 -6.77 -10.11 23.62
N ASP A 377 -7.82 -10.56 24.31
CA ASP A 377 -9.17 -9.98 24.18
C ASP A 377 -9.15 -8.49 24.53
N ARG A 378 -8.50 -8.12 25.65
CA ARG A 378 -8.36 -6.71 26.04
C ARG A 378 -7.56 -5.88 25.05
N LEU A 379 -6.53 -6.44 24.41
CA LEU A 379 -5.80 -5.74 23.36
C LEU A 379 -6.68 -5.53 22.12
N ASP A 380 -7.51 -6.51 21.76
CA ASP A 380 -8.42 -6.41 20.62
C ASP A 380 -9.46 -5.31 20.83
N ASP A 381 -10.00 -5.17 22.05
CA ASP A 381 -11.00 -4.15 22.39
C ASP A 381 -10.52 -2.71 22.18
N VAL A 382 -9.21 -2.45 22.36
CA VAL A 382 -8.63 -1.09 22.25
C VAL A 382 -8.06 -0.78 20.87
N LEU A 383 -8.13 -1.70 19.91
CA LEU A 383 -7.57 -1.53 18.57
C LEU A 383 -8.66 -1.44 17.51
N PHE A 384 -8.37 -0.71 16.44
CA PHE A 384 -9.24 -0.71 15.25
C PHE A 384 -9.05 -1.98 14.41
N HIS A 385 -10.16 -2.49 13.86
CA HIS A 385 -10.19 -3.72 13.06
C HIS A 385 -10.54 -3.48 11.60
N LYS A 386 -9.92 -2.45 10.98
CA LYS A 386 -10.17 -2.09 9.58
C LYS A 386 -8.92 -2.29 8.75
N ILE A 387 -9.02 -3.13 7.72
CA ILE A 387 -7.93 -3.41 6.78
C ILE A 387 -7.61 -2.15 5.95
N PRO A 388 -6.32 -1.80 5.74
CA PRO A 388 -5.93 -0.62 4.98
C PRO A 388 -6.21 -0.77 3.48
N TYR A 389 -6.69 0.31 2.89
CA TYR A 389 -6.77 0.46 1.43
C TYR A 389 -5.40 0.89 0.90
N ILE A 390 -4.76 0.07 0.06
CA ILE A 390 -3.50 0.42 -0.62
C ILE A 390 -3.61 -0.03 -2.07
N SER A 391 -3.61 0.92 -3.01
CA SER A 391 -3.74 0.67 -4.44
C SER A 391 -2.50 1.00 -5.26
N ASP A 392 -1.50 1.62 -4.63
CA ASP A 392 -0.30 2.12 -5.29
C ASP A 392 0.77 1.03 -5.49
N TYR A 393 1.37 1.06 -6.67
CA TYR A 393 2.57 0.30 -7.04
C TYR A 393 3.62 1.29 -7.54
N ILE A 394 4.77 1.34 -6.86
CA ILE A 394 5.80 2.38 -7.01
C ILE A 394 7.18 1.74 -7.19
#